data_AF-A0A951UTJ8-F1
#
_entry.id   AF-A0A951UTJ8-F1
#
_cell.length_a   1.000
_cell.length_b   1.000
_cell.length_c   1.000
_cell.angle_alpha   90.00
_cell.angle_beta   90.00
_cell.angle_gamma   90.00
#
_symmetry.space_group_name_H-M   'P 1'
#
loop_
_entity.id
_entity.type
_entity.pdbx_description
1 polymer ?
#
loop_
_entity_poly.entity_id
_entity_poly.type
_entity_poly.pdbx_seq_one_letter_code
_entity_poly.pdbx_strand_id
1 'polypeptide(L)'
;MPVNLFDANYYRAANSDLRGYSDTEALSHFQNLGLDEGRSFSPFVDLSFYRSSNSDLTSYSNREAYEHLSNSGVTEGRRFSAIFDLKFYKNHNNDLVSLDNEQLFDHLRTNGVTEGRQFSQFFDINFYGSDNPDVAQANGGSRLGALNDFALSGLNQGRRFSNAFDVNYYRNTNPDLAAANLTNKQLLEHFEIYGVNEGRVSAESFDVKFYLNSNPDLEPANFNYSQAYEDFVTDGLPKGRIASRYINSDYAGNELSAARNIGLDSKTVIFRDSVGNADTSDFYQFTLGSQNNFNLTLNGLSADADVELLNNAGQVVASAANGGMTSESLTVSNLQAGTFYIRVYQGVGGGDTNYNMSLSAIPVPATIVSAAESAAPESALLVSPTPQSATPASSGNYFIDRVIELTNAERAKAGLKPVSFNSKLSSAAQAHSEEMATCDYFSHTGTSGCSVSDRVQNCGYEYSYVGENIAAGYVTPEEVVQGWMSSPGHRANILNANYQEVGIGYHYLENDMGNVNYNYYWTQDFGSTLTT
;
A
#
# COMPACT_ATOMS: atom_id res chain seq x y z
N MET A 1 -30.76 -29.97 -7.87
CA MET A 1 -30.68 -30.04 -6.38
C MET A 1 -30.27 -28.66 -5.90
N PRO A 2 -30.60 -28.21 -4.68
CA PRO A 2 -30.14 -26.91 -4.21
C PRO A 2 -28.61 -26.80 -4.31
N VAL A 3 -28.11 -25.71 -4.86
CA VAL A 3 -26.67 -25.44 -4.97
C VAL A 3 -26.12 -25.19 -3.58
N ASN A 4 -25.01 -25.86 -3.22
CA ASN A 4 -24.34 -25.60 -1.95
C ASN A 4 -23.57 -24.28 -2.01
N LEU A 5 -24.04 -23.30 -1.24
CA LEU A 5 -23.45 -21.97 -1.14
C LEU A 5 -22.58 -21.78 0.11
N PHE A 6 -22.56 -22.75 1.03
CA PHE A 6 -21.93 -22.63 2.35
C PHE A 6 -20.51 -23.17 2.36
N ASP A 7 -19.58 -22.38 2.91
CA ASP A 7 -18.21 -22.81 3.19
C ASP A 7 -17.95 -22.79 4.70
N ALA A 8 -17.82 -23.97 5.30
CA ALA A 8 -17.63 -24.12 6.74
C ALA A 8 -16.30 -23.52 7.24
N ASN A 9 -15.23 -23.61 6.45
CA ASN A 9 -13.92 -23.07 6.81
C ASN A 9 -13.98 -21.54 6.80
N TYR A 10 -14.54 -20.96 5.74
CA TYR A 10 -14.74 -19.52 5.65
C TYR A 10 -15.68 -19.01 6.75
N TYR A 11 -16.78 -19.70 7.01
CA TYR A 11 -17.75 -19.30 8.03
C TYR A 11 -17.10 -19.21 9.43
N ARG A 12 -16.23 -20.16 9.79
CA ARG A 12 -15.46 -20.09 11.05
C ARG A 12 -14.40 -19.00 11.06
N ALA A 13 -13.77 -18.74 9.92
CA ALA A 13 -12.76 -17.69 9.81
C ALA A 13 -13.40 -16.29 9.95
N ALA A 14 -14.56 -16.08 9.32
CA ALA A 14 -15.33 -14.84 9.36
C ALA A 14 -15.98 -14.57 10.72
N ASN A 15 -16.34 -15.62 11.46
CA ASN A 15 -17.10 -15.53 12.70
C ASN A 15 -16.27 -16.10 13.85
N SER A 16 -15.51 -15.21 14.49
CA SER A 16 -14.49 -15.59 15.49
C SER A 16 -15.03 -16.39 16.68
N ASP A 17 -16.31 -16.21 17.03
CA ASP A 17 -17.05 -16.96 18.05
C ASP A 17 -17.25 -18.44 17.70
N LEU A 18 -17.09 -18.82 16.42
CA LEU A 18 -17.37 -20.17 15.91
C LEU A 18 -16.10 -20.97 15.56
N ARG A 19 -14.89 -20.44 15.82
CA ARG A 19 -13.62 -21.07 15.42
C ARG A 19 -13.44 -22.52 15.86
N GLY A 20 -14.07 -22.93 16.97
CA GLY A 20 -14.00 -24.30 17.51
C GLY A 20 -15.06 -25.27 16.98
N TYR A 21 -15.99 -24.84 16.14
CA TYR A 21 -17.10 -25.66 15.66
C TYR A 21 -16.64 -26.67 14.60
N SER A 22 -17.18 -27.89 14.63
CA SER A 22 -17.10 -28.83 13.50
C SER A 22 -17.88 -28.32 12.28
N ASP A 23 -17.71 -28.95 11.11
CA ASP A 23 -18.46 -28.59 9.90
C ASP A 23 -19.98 -28.73 10.09
N THR A 24 -20.42 -29.77 10.81
CA THR A 24 -21.85 -29.99 11.11
C THR A 24 -22.39 -28.95 12.08
N GLU A 25 -21.62 -28.57 13.12
CA GLU A 25 -22.03 -27.52 14.06
C GLU A 25 -22.06 -26.15 13.38
N ALA A 26 -21.08 -25.84 12.53
CA ALA A 26 -21.02 -24.60 11.76
C ALA A 26 -22.22 -24.49 10.80
N LEU A 27 -22.54 -25.56 10.06
CA LEU A 27 -23.70 -25.62 9.19
C LEU A 27 -25.01 -25.45 9.97
N SER A 28 -25.15 -26.16 11.10
CA SER A 28 -26.35 -26.04 11.95
C SER A 28 -26.52 -24.62 12.50
N HIS A 29 -25.44 -23.98 12.95
CA HIS A 29 -25.47 -22.60 13.42
C HIS A 29 -25.86 -21.64 12.29
N PHE A 30 -25.25 -21.78 11.12
CA PHE A 30 -25.56 -20.98 9.94
C PHE A 30 -27.05 -21.05 9.57
N GLN A 31 -27.61 -22.27 9.51
CA GLN A 31 -29.00 -22.49 9.14
C GLN A 31 -30.00 -21.98 10.18
N ASN A 32 -29.67 -22.07 11.47
CA ASN A 32 -30.58 -21.72 12.56
C ASN A 32 -30.50 -20.25 13.00
N LEU A 33 -29.33 -19.61 12.87
CA LEU A 33 -29.07 -18.26 13.37
C LEU A 33 -28.32 -17.41 12.34
N GLY A 34 -27.27 -17.95 11.73
CA GLY A 34 -26.32 -17.18 10.92
C GLY A 34 -26.95 -16.45 9.73
N LEU A 35 -27.92 -17.06 9.05
CA LEU A 35 -28.66 -16.42 7.97
C LEU A 35 -29.40 -15.17 8.47
N ASP A 36 -30.16 -15.30 9.55
CA ASP A 36 -30.99 -14.22 10.08
C ASP A 36 -30.13 -13.11 10.72
N GLU A 37 -28.97 -13.47 11.25
CA GLU A 37 -27.94 -12.52 11.74
C GLU A 37 -27.15 -11.83 10.61
N GLY A 38 -27.24 -12.31 9.36
CA GLY A 38 -26.47 -11.76 8.24
C GLY A 38 -24.97 -12.07 8.29
N ARG A 39 -24.60 -13.19 8.92
CA ARG A 39 -23.20 -13.63 9.08
C ARG A 39 -22.59 -14.04 7.74
N SER A 40 -21.39 -13.57 7.43
CA SER A 40 -20.65 -13.96 6.21
C SER A 40 -20.32 -15.45 6.21
N PHE A 41 -20.68 -16.17 5.14
CA PHE A 41 -20.65 -17.65 5.08
C PHE A 41 -20.00 -18.24 3.84
N SER A 42 -19.61 -17.39 2.91
CA SER A 42 -18.91 -17.75 1.68
C SER A 42 -18.10 -16.57 1.19
N PRO A 43 -16.90 -16.76 0.63
CA PRO A 43 -16.17 -15.69 -0.03
C PRO A 43 -16.83 -15.28 -1.36
N PHE A 44 -17.75 -16.07 -1.90
CA PHE A 44 -18.38 -15.84 -3.21
C PHE A 44 -19.80 -15.29 -3.14
N VAL A 45 -20.43 -15.26 -1.96
CA VAL A 45 -21.86 -14.93 -1.85
C VAL A 45 -22.07 -13.75 -0.94
N ASP A 46 -22.77 -12.75 -1.46
CA ASP A 46 -23.20 -11.58 -0.74
C ASP A 46 -24.70 -11.39 -0.90
N LEU A 47 -25.46 -11.75 0.14
CA LEU A 47 -26.92 -11.67 0.08
C LEU A 47 -27.44 -10.22 0.02
N SER A 48 -26.67 -9.26 0.53
CA SER A 48 -27.04 -7.84 0.43
C SER A 48 -26.88 -7.35 -1.00
N PHE A 49 -25.76 -7.67 -1.63
CA PHE A 49 -25.55 -7.41 -3.05
C PHE A 49 -26.57 -8.16 -3.91
N TYR A 50 -26.86 -9.42 -3.60
CA TYR A 50 -27.84 -10.22 -4.34
C TYR A 50 -29.22 -9.54 -4.38
N ARG A 51 -29.68 -8.97 -3.27
CA ARG A 51 -30.95 -8.23 -3.26
C ARG A 51 -30.88 -6.88 -3.97
N SER A 52 -29.76 -6.15 -3.86
CA SER A 52 -29.63 -4.83 -4.50
C SER A 52 -29.47 -4.93 -6.02
N SER A 53 -28.80 -5.98 -6.51
CA SER A 53 -28.61 -6.23 -7.95
C SER A 53 -29.82 -6.87 -8.63
N ASN A 54 -30.79 -7.39 -7.87
CA ASN A 54 -31.99 -8.05 -8.40
C ASN A 54 -33.25 -7.40 -7.83
N SER A 55 -33.84 -6.48 -8.60
CA SER A 55 -34.92 -5.61 -8.14
C SER A 55 -36.15 -6.34 -7.57
N ASP A 56 -36.43 -7.55 -8.07
CA ASP A 56 -37.52 -8.43 -7.61
C ASP A 56 -37.30 -9.01 -6.21
N LEU A 57 -36.06 -8.99 -5.71
CA LEU A 57 -35.66 -9.58 -4.42
C LEU A 57 -35.49 -8.53 -3.30
N THR A 58 -35.74 -7.25 -3.58
CA THR A 58 -35.48 -6.14 -2.64
C THR A 58 -36.17 -6.27 -1.28
N SER A 59 -37.31 -6.97 -1.21
CA SER A 59 -38.06 -7.21 0.03
C SER A 59 -37.71 -8.52 0.75
N TYR A 60 -36.82 -9.35 0.18
CA TYR A 60 -36.50 -10.66 0.74
C TYR A 60 -35.65 -10.50 2.02
N SER A 61 -35.94 -11.32 3.03
CA SER A 61 -35.02 -11.56 4.14
C SER A 61 -33.73 -12.25 3.67
N ASN A 62 -32.71 -12.31 4.52
CA ASN A 62 -31.49 -13.09 4.22
C ASN A 62 -31.82 -14.56 3.94
N ARG A 63 -32.75 -15.15 4.68
CA ARG A 63 -33.17 -16.54 4.51
C ARG A 63 -33.85 -16.76 3.16
N GLU A 64 -34.85 -15.93 2.82
CA GLU A 64 -35.54 -16.01 1.53
C GLU A 64 -34.57 -15.78 0.36
N ALA A 65 -33.64 -14.83 0.50
CA ALA A 65 -32.61 -14.56 -0.50
C ALA A 65 -31.66 -15.75 -0.68
N TYR A 66 -31.23 -16.39 0.41
CA TYR A 66 -30.39 -17.59 0.36
C TYR A 66 -31.13 -18.77 -0.28
N GLU A 67 -32.37 -19.02 0.12
CA GLU A 67 -33.19 -20.11 -0.41
C GLU A 67 -33.46 -19.92 -1.91
N HIS A 68 -33.79 -18.70 -2.33
CA HIS A 68 -33.96 -18.40 -3.75
C HIS A 68 -32.65 -18.59 -4.52
N LEU A 69 -31.52 -18.05 -4.01
CA LEU A 69 -30.22 -18.17 -4.67
C LEU A 69 -29.82 -19.65 -4.86
N SER A 70 -29.99 -20.46 -3.81
CA SER A 70 -29.64 -21.88 -3.81
C SER A 70 -30.55 -22.72 -4.72
N ASN A 71 -31.85 -22.41 -4.78
CA ASN A 71 -32.81 -23.21 -5.53
C ASN A 71 -32.96 -22.82 -7.01
N SER A 72 -32.73 -21.55 -7.35
CA SER A 72 -32.95 -21.05 -8.71
C SER A 72 -31.97 -19.95 -9.14
N GLY A 73 -31.54 -19.08 -8.23
CA GLY A 73 -30.75 -17.90 -8.58
C GLY A 73 -29.42 -18.21 -9.27
N VAL A 74 -28.71 -19.26 -8.83
CA VAL A 74 -27.48 -19.73 -9.50
C VAL A 74 -27.82 -20.27 -10.89
N THR A 75 -28.82 -21.15 -11.01
CA THR A 75 -29.27 -21.73 -12.28
C THR A 75 -29.68 -20.64 -13.28
N GLU A 76 -30.36 -19.60 -12.82
CA GLU A 76 -30.78 -18.43 -13.59
C GLU A 76 -29.62 -17.51 -14.00
N GLY A 77 -28.43 -17.67 -13.40
CA GLY A 77 -27.25 -16.86 -13.69
C GLY A 77 -27.34 -15.44 -13.12
N ARG A 78 -28.07 -15.26 -12.02
CA ARG A 78 -28.22 -13.94 -11.38
C ARG A 78 -26.90 -13.45 -10.78
N ARG A 79 -26.72 -12.13 -10.69
CA ARG A 79 -25.57 -11.52 -9.98
C ARG A 79 -25.80 -11.56 -8.48
N PHE A 80 -24.89 -12.18 -7.73
CA PHE A 80 -24.97 -12.35 -6.27
C PHE A 80 -23.66 -12.04 -5.53
N SER A 81 -22.69 -11.48 -6.24
CA SER A 81 -21.43 -11.00 -5.68
C SER A 81 -20.82 -9.93 -6.57
N ALA A 82 -20.15 -8.97 -5.94
CA ALA A 82 -19.43 -7.92 -6.64
C ALA A 82 -18.08 -8.38 -7.20
N ILE A 83 -17.54 -9.47 -6.67
CA ILE A 83 -16.23 -10.02 -7.05
C ILE A 83 -16.33 -11.31 -7.85
N PHE A 84 -17.52 -11.64 -8.35
CA PHE A 84 -17.75 -12.83 -9.16
C PHE A 84 -18.94 -12.65 -10.12
N ASP A 85 -18.74 -13.06 -11.37
CA ASP A 85 -19.79 -13.11 -12.40
C ASP A 85 -19.69 -14.43 -13.20
N LEU A 86 -20.75 -15.24 -13.16
CA LEU A 86 -20.85 -16.52 -13.88
C LEU A 86 -20.71 -16.37 -15.39
N LYS A 87 -21.32 -15.33 -15.95
CA LYS A 87 -21.28 -15.04 -17.39
C LYS A 87 -19.87 -14.62 -17.79
N PHE A 88 -19.24 -13.75 -17.00
CA PHE A 88 -17.83 -13.38 -17.21
C PHE A 88 -16.93 -14.62 -17.13
N TYR A 89 -17.08 -15.44 -16.09
CA TYR A 89 -16.28 -16.64 -15.90
C TYR A 89 -16.42 -17.62 -17.07
N LYS A 90 -17.64 -17.81 -17.57
CA LYS A 90 -17.89 -18.64 -18.76
C LYS A 90 -17.23 -18.09 -20.03
N ASN A 91 -17.35 -16.78 -20.25
CA ASN A 91 -16.87 -16.13 -21.47
C ASN A 91 -15.33 -16.06 -21.55
N HIS A 92 -14.65 -16.00 -20.41
CA HIS A 92 -13.18 -15.86 -20.34
C HIS A 92 -12.45 -17.18 -20.12
N ASN A 93 -13.17 -18.29 -20.07
CA ASN A 93 -12.59 -19.63 -19.93
C ASN A 93 -13.24 -20.54 -20.96
N ASN A 94 -12.64 -20.56 -22.16
CA ASN A 94 -13.19 -21.23 -23.35
C ASN A 94 -13.48 -22.73 -23.14
N ASP A 95 -12.77 -23.39 -22.22
CA ASP A 95 -13.00 -24.78 -21.84
C ASP A 95 -14.30 -25.00 -21.04
N LEU A 96 -14.88 -23.94 -20.47
CA LEU A 96 -16.06 -24.01 -19.61
C LEU A 96 -17.37 -23.68 -20.33
N VAL A 97 -17.33 -23.33 -21.63
CA VAL A 97 -18.51 -22.84 -22.37
C VAL A 97 -19.66 -23.85 -22.44
N SER A 98 -19.38 -25.15 -22.31
CA SER A 98 -20.41 -26.21 -22.29
C SER A 98 -21.08 -26.40 -20.93
N LEU A 99 -20.51 -25.84 -19.86
CA LEU A 99 -21.04 -25.99 -18.51
C LEU A 99 -22.27 -25.10 -18.31
N ASP A 100 -23.25 -25.62 -17.56
CA ASP A 100 -24.34 -24.82 -17.03
C ASP A 100 -23.89 -23.97 -15.81
N ASN A 101 -24.76 -23.09 -15.32
CA ASN A 101 -24.40 -22.16 -14.26
C ASN A 101 -24.10 -22.86 -12.91
N GLU A 102 -24.75 -23.97 -12.61
CA GLU A 102 -24.49 -24.74 -11.38
C GLU A 102 -23.12 -25.42 -11.47
N GLN A 103 -22.82 -26.02 -12.62
CA GLN A 103 -21.52 -26.62 -12.92
C GLN A 103 -20.39 -25.58 -12.93
N LEU A 104 -20.64 -24.39 -13.47
CA LEU A 104 -19.67 -23.28 -13.45
C LEU A 104 -19.36 -22.82 -12.02
N PHE A 105 -20.38 -22.65 -11.18
CA PHE A 105 -20.17 -22.26 -9.79
C PHE A 105 -19.41 -23.35 -9.01
N ASP A 106 -19.76 -24.62 -9.23
CA ASP A 106 -19.04 -25.72 -8.59
C ASP A 106 -17.59 -25.82 -9.07
N HIS A 107 -17.35 -25.66 -10.38
CA HIS A 107 -16.00 -25.62 -10.96
C HIS A 107 -15.16 -24.47 -10.39
N LEU A 108 -15.72 -23.27 -10.26
CA LEU A 108 -15.02 -22.13 -9.65
C LEU A 108 -14.55 -22.45 -8.23
N ARG A 109 -15.47 -22.94 -7.39
CA ARG A 109 -15.22 -23.22 -5.97
C ARG A 109 -14.20 -24.34 -5.77
N THR A 110 -14.17 -25.32 -6.66
CA THR A 110 -13.34 -26.52 -6.52
C THR A 110 -12.00 -26.42 -7.26
N ASN A 111 -11.94 -25.74 -8.40
CA ASN A 111 -10.75 -25.67 -9.26
C ASN A 111 -10.39 -24.24 -9.65
N GLY A 112 -11.35 -23.45 -10.13
CA GLY A 112 -11.11 -22.16 -10.80
C GLY A 112 -10.25 -21.18 -10.00
N VAL A 113 -10.51 -21.04 -8.70
CA VAL A 113 -9.68 -20.16 -7.84
C VAL A 113 -8.26 -20.67 -7.70
N THR A 114 -8.06 -21.98 -7.52
CA THR A 114 -6.73 -22.57 -7.36
C THR A 114 -5.92 -22.49 -8.65
N GLU A 115 -6.60 -22.67 -9.79
CA GLU A 115 -6.04 -22.47 -11.14
C GLU A 115 -5.70 -21.01 -11.45
N GLY A 116 -6.27 -20.05 -10.69
CA GLY A 116 -6.10 -18.62 -10.96
C GLY A 116 -6.87 -18.13 -12.19
N ARG A 117 -7.99 -18.78 -12.52
CA ARG A 117 -8.84 -18.39 -13.63
C ARG A 117 -9.47 -17.01 -13.40
N GLN A 118 -9.73 -16.28 -14.47
CA GLN A 118 -10.44 -15.01 -14.40
C GLN A 118 -11.94 -15.26 -14.25
N PHE A 119 -12.51 -14.95 -13.08
CA PHE A 119 -13.93 -15.13 -12.75
C PHE A 119 -14.66 -13.84 -12.40
N SER A 120 -13.96 -12.71 -12.49
CA SER A 120 -14.50 -11.39 -12.22
C SER A 120 -13.89 -10.38 -13.15
N GLN A 121 -14.71 -9.46 -13.63
CA GLN A 121 -14.25 -8.28 -14.35
C GLN A 121 -13.49 -7.31 -13.41
N PHE A 122 -13.84 -7.26 -12.12
CA PHE A 122 -13.33 -6.26 -11.17
C PHE A 122 -12.26 -6.79 -10.21
N PHE A 123 -12.18 -8.10 -10.03
CA PHE A 123 -11.27 -8.73 -9.07
C PHE A 123 -10.33 -9.69 -9.79
N ASP A 124 -9.03 -9.43 -9.68
CA ASP A 124 -7.99 -10.31 -10.19
C ASP A 124 -7.24 -10.94 -9.02
N ILE A 125 -7.47 -12.25 -8.83
CA ILE A 125 -6.86 -13.00 -7.73
C ILE A 125 -5.33 -13.12 -7.87
N ASN A 126 -4.81 -13.17 -9.10
CA ASN A 126 -3.38 -13.25 -9.35
C ASN A 126 -2.73 -11.91 -9.03
N PHE A 127 -3.35 -10.82 -9.50
CA PHE A 127 -2.94 -9.46 -9.16
C PHE A 127 -2.94 -9.27 -7.64
N TYR A 128 -4.05 -9.60 -6.97
CA TYR A 128 -4.20 -9.40 -5.52
C TYR A 128 -3.11 -10.11 -4.73
N GLY A 129 -2.80 -11.37 -5.04
CA GLY A 129 -1.72 -12.11 -4.41
C GLY A 129 -0.32 -11.52 -4.69
N SER A 130 -0.09 -10.99 -5.89
CA SER A 130 1.19 -10.40 -6.27
C SER A 130 1.44 -8.99 -5.71
N ASP A 131 0.38 -8.18 -5.60
CA ASP A 131 0.45 -6.79 -5.11
C ASP A 131 0.45 -6.75 -3.57
N ASN A 132 -0.01 -7.82 -2.92
CA ASN A 132 -0.03 -7.97 -1.46
C ASN A 132 0.86 -9.15 -1.01
N PRO A 133 2.19 -9.00 -1.05
CA PRO A 133 3.12 -10.09 -0.76
C PRO A 133 3.03 -10.60 0.69
N ASP A 134 2.57 -9.77 1.62
CA ASP A 134 2.28 -10.18 3.00
C ASP A 134 1.10 -11.17 3.07
N VAL A 135 0.07 -10.97 2.25
CA VAL A 135 -1.06 -11.90 2.10
C VAL A 135 -0.60 -13.20 1.47
N ALA A 136 0.22 -13.14 0.43
CA ALA A 136 0.81 -14.32 -0.18
C ALA A 136 1.65 -15.11 0.83
N GLN A 137 2.48 -14.43 1.63
CA GLN A 137 3.30 -15.06 2.65
C GLN A 137 2.45 -15.71 3.76
N ALA A 138 1.46 -14.98 4.29
CA ALA A 138 0.59 -15.46 5.36
C ALA A 138 -0.22 -16.71 4.96
N ASN A 139 -0.55 -16.84 3.67
CA ASN A 139 -1.37 -17.92 3.14
C ASN A 139 -0.58 -19.00 2.38
N GLY A 140 0.76 -19.00 2.48
CA GLY A 140 1.62 -19.97 1.80
C GLY A 140 1.49 -19.94 0.27
N GLY A 141 1.19 -18.77 -0.30
CA GLY A 141 0.96 -18.57 -1.73
C GLY A 141 -0.38 -19.10 -2.25
N SER A 142 -1.29 -19.55 -1.37
CA SER A 142 -2.58 -20.09 -1.77
C SER A 142 -3.52 -19.01 -2.30
N ARG A 143 -3.98 -19.17 -3.55
CA ARG A 143 -5.02 -18.30 -4.15
C ARG A 143 -6.35 -18.35 -3.39
N LEU A 144 -6.72 -19.51 -2.85
CA LEU A 144 -7.91 -19.60 -2.00
C LEU A 144 -7.73 -18.82 -0.70
N GLY A 145 -6.53 -18.85 -0.12
CA GLY A 145 -6.18 -18.01 1.04
C GLY A 145 -6.25 -16.53 0.71
N ALA A 146 -5.74 -16.12 -0.46
CA ALA A 146 -5.81 -14.74 -0.93
C ALA A 146 -7.26 -14.27 -1.18
N LEU A 147 -8.13 -15.11 -1.75
CA LEU A 147 -9.55 -14.80 -1.90
C LEU A 147 -10.24 -14.62 -0.54
N ASN A 148 -9.95 -15.50 0.41
CA ASN A 148 -10.48 -15.41 1.76
C ASN A 148 -10.00 -14.13 2.47
N ASP A 149 -8.72 -13.79 2.36
CA ASP A 149 -8.18 -12.54 2.92
C ASP A 149 -8.90 -11.32 2.35
N PHE A 150 -9.04 -11.28 1.02
CA PHE A 150 -9.74 -10.19 0.34
C PHE A 150 -11.17 -10.01 0.88
N ALA A 151 -11.93 -11.11 0.94
CA ALA A 151 -13.33 -11.10 1.36
C ALA A 151 -13.51 -10.78 2.86
N LEU A 152 -12.55 -11.14 3.71
CA LEU A 152 -12.63 -10.91 5.16
C LEU A 152 -12.13 -9.51 5.57
N SER A 153 -11.04 -9.05 4.95
CA SER A 153 -10.34 -7.85 5.40
C SER A 153 -9.71 -7.03 4.30
N GLY A 154 -9.22 -7.64 3.22
CA GLY A 154 -8.43 -6.95 2.22
C GLY A 154 -9.15 -5.79 1.57
N LEU A 155 -10.43 -5.96 1.19
CA LEU A 155 -11.24 -4.87 0.65
C LEU A 155 -11.40 -3.73 1.66
N ASN A 156 -11.68 -4.04 2.94
CA ASN A 156 -11.86 -3.04 3.99
C ASN A 156 -10.57 -2.30 4.34
N GLN A 157 -9.41 -2.95 4.21
CA GLN A 157 -8.09 -2.33 4.36
C GLN A 157 -7.71 -1.45 3.17
N GLY A 158 -8.49 -1.48 2.08
CA GLY A 158 -8.22 -0.71 0.87
C GLY A 158 -7.07 -1.28 0.06
N ARG A 159 -6.76 -2.58 0.21
CA ARG A 159 -5.74 -3.26 -0.59
C ARG A 159 -6.16 -3.25 -2.05
N ARG A 160 -5.18 -3.13 -2.95
CA ARG A 160 -5.44 -3.18 -4.39
C ARG A 160 -5.61 -4.63 -4.83
N PHE A 161 -6.56 -4.84 -5.73
CA PHE A 161 -6.98 -6.17 -6.20
C PHE A 161 -7.26 -6.22 -7.71
N SER A 162 -7.00 -5.13 -8.41
CA SER A 162 -7.04 -5.08 -9.87
C SER A 162 -6.20 -3.91 -10.38
N ASN A 163 -5.85 -3.95 -11.67
CA ASN A 163 -5.20 -2.83 -12.36
C ASN A 163 -6.19 -1.74 -12.79
N ALA A 164 -7.50 -2.02 -12.81
CA ALA A 164 -8.50 -1.11 -13.38
C ALA A 164 -9.37 -0.44 -12.31
N PHE A 165 -9.31 -0.90 -11.07
CA PHE A 165 -10.03 -0.33 -9.94
C PHE A 165 -9.18 -0.34 -8.66
N ASP A 166 -9.05 0.83 -8.05
CA ASP A 166 -8.47 1.06 -6.75
C ASP A 166 -9.50 1.83 -5.91
N VAL A 167 -9.95 1.24 -4.80
CA VAL A 167 -11.05 1.79 -4.00
C VAL A 167 -10.71 3.14 -3.37
N ASN A 168 -9.45 3.37 -3.01
CA ASN A 168 -9.01 4.63 -2.42
C ASN A 168 -8.89 5.70 -3.50
N TYR A 169 -8.34 5.34 -4.66
CA TYR A 169 -8.29 6.23 -5.82
C TYR A 169 -9.70 6.63 -6.29
N TYR A 170 -10.61 5.65 -6.36
CA TYR A 170 -11.98 5.84 -6.78
C TYR A 170 -12.73 6.80 -5.85
N ARG A 171 -12.58 6.64 -4.53
CA ARG A 171 -13.14 7.59 -3.56
C ARG A 171 -12.59 8.99 -3.78
N ASN A 172 -11.28 9.13 -3.85
CA ASN A 172 -10.61 10.44 -3.78
C ASN A 172 -10.73 11.23 -5.09
N THR A 173 -10.90 10.54 -6.22
CA THR A 173 -11.05 11.17 -7.54
C THR A 173 -12.50 11.54 -7.85
N ASN A 174 -13.47 11.06 -7.06
CA ASN A 174 -14.89 11.30 -7.24
C ASN A 174 -15.47 12.00 -6.00
N PRO A 175 -15.49 13.35 -5.95
CA PRO A 175 -15.77 14.12 -4.73
C PRO A 175 -17.12 13.83 -4.07
N ASP A 176 -18.14 13.47 -4.85
CA ASP A 176 -19.45 13.06 -4.37
C ASP A 176 -19.39 11.73 -3.58
N LEU A 177 -18.52 10.80 -3.99
CA LEU A 177 -18.32 9.54 -3.28
C LEU A 177 -17.52 9.73 -1.99
N ALA A 178 -16.54 10.64 -2.00
CA ALA A 178 -15.84 11.06 -0.78
C ALA A 178 -16.81 11.68 0.23
N ALA A 179 -17.74 12.54 -0.24
CA ALA A 179 -18.75 13.16 0.61
C ALA A 179 -19.81 12.17 1.13
N ALA A 180 -20.07 11.08 0.40
CA ALA A 180 -21.06 10.07 0.77
C ALA A 180 -20.59 9.13 1.91
N ASN A 181 -19.31 9.19 2.30
CA ASN A 181 -18.70 8.37 3.36
C ASN A 181 -19.02 6.87 3.24
N LEU A 182 -18.97 6.36 2.01
CA LEU A 182 -19.24 4.97 1.70
C LEU A 182 -18.09 4.07 2.17
N THR A 183 -18.43 2.90 2.71
CA THR A 183 -17.44 1.84 3.00
C THR A 183 -16.78 1.36 1.71
N ASN A 184 -15.58 0.76 1.81
CA ASN A 184 -14.87 0.22 0.64
C ASN A 184 -15.71 -0.78 -0.16
N LYS A 185 -16.50 -1.59 0.55
CA LYS A 185 -17.48 -2.49 -0.06
C LYS A 185 -18.53 -1.73 -0.85
N GLN A 186 -19.18 -0.74 -0.25
CA GLN A 186 -20.19 0.08 -0.94
C GLN A 186 -19.61 0.86 -2.14
N LEU A 187 -18.33 1.24 -2.10
CA LEU A 187 -17.65 1.87 -3.23
C LEU A 187 -17.45 0.90 -4.40
N LEU A 188 -17.07 -0.35 -4.12
CA LEU A 188 -16.97 -1.39 -5.15
C LEU A 188 -18.35 -1.68 -5.75
N GLU A 189 -19.38 -1.82 -4.92
CA GLU A 189 -20.77 -2.01 -5.37
C GLU A 189 -21.26 -0.81 -6.21
N HIS A 190 -20.98 0.42 -5.76
CA HIS A 190 -21.31 1.63 -6.51
C HIS A 190 -20.59 1.65 -7.87
N PHE A 191 -19.31 1.32 -7.89
CA PHE A 191 -18.53 1.30 -9.13
C PHE A 191 -19.11 0.32 -10.15
N GLU A 192 -19.42 -0.88 -9.70
CA GLU A 192 -20.00 -1.93 -10.54
C GLU A 192 -21.38 -1.55 -11.07
N ILE A 193 -22.27 -1.04 -10.20
CA ILE A 193 -23.65 -0.76 -10.57
C ILE A 193 -23.75 0.52 -11.42
N TYR A 194 -22.96 1.54 -11.07
CA TYR A 194 -23.07 2.89 -11.65
C TYR A 194 -21.76 3.39 -12.24
N GLY A 195 -20.67 3.31 -11.49
CA GLY A 195 -19.43 4.03 -11.78
C GLY A 195 -18.81 3.75 -13.14
N VAL A 196 -18.81 2.49 -13.57
CA VAL A 196 -18.34 2.10 -14.90
C VAL A 196 -19.16 2.80 -15.99
N ASN A 197 -20.49 2.73 -15.90
CA ASN A 197 -21.41 3.33 -16.89
C ASN A 197 -21.42 4.86 -16.86
N GLU A 198 -21.07 5.48 -15.72
CA GLU A 198 -20.87 6.92 -15.60
C GLU A 198 -19.53 7.40 -16.18
N GLY A 199 -18.63 6.46 -16.49
CA GLY A 199 -17.28 6.76 -16.97
C GLY A 199 -16.43 7.44 -15.89
N ARG A 200 -16.56 6.96 -14.65
CA ARG A 200 -15.79 7.45 -13.51
C ARG A 200 -14.36 6.96 -13.59
N VAL A 201 -13.41 7.79 -13.16
CA VAL A 201 -12.01 7.37 -13.06
C VAL A 201 -11.87 6.43 -11.86
N SER A 202 -11.38 5.22 -12.10
CA SER A 202 -11.42 4.10 -11.15
C SER A 202 -10.07 3.67 -10.62
N ALA A 203 -8.99 3.99 -11.31
CA ALA A 203 -7.63 3.76 -10.84
C ALA A 203 -6.68 4.79 -11.46
N GLU A 204 -5.52 4.99 -10.85
CA GLU A 204 -4.42 5.75 -11.45
C GLU A 204 -4.00 5.17 -12.82
N SER A 205 -4.05 3.85 -12.93
CA SER A 205 -3.74 3.09 -14.13
C SER A 205 -4.90 2.99 -15.13
N PHE A 206 -6.09 3.48 -14.80
CA PHE A 206 -7.25 3.37 -15.69
C PHE A 206 -8.25 4.53 -15.56
N ASP A 207 -8.35 5.30 -16.65
CA ASP A 207 -9.40 6.27 -16.93
C ASP A 207 -10.12 5.85 -18.21
N VAL A 208 -11.34 5.32 -18.08
CA VAL A 208 -12.08 4.74 -19.22
C VAL A 208 -12.32 5.71 -20.38
N LYS A 209 -12.47 7.01 -20.08
CA LYS A 209 -12.65 8.04 -21.11
C LYS A 209 -11.34 8.28 -21.84
N PHE A 210 -10.24 8.36 -21.10
CA PHE A 210 -8.91 8.48 -21.67
C PHE A 210 -8.55 7.24 -22.52
N TYR A 211 -8.87 6.04 -22.02
CA TYR A 211 -8.62 4.79 -22.70
C TYR A 211 -9.29 4.71 -24.06
N LEU A 212 -10.58 5.02 -24.15
CA LEU A 212 -11.31 5.07 -25.43
C LEU A 212 -10.72 6.12 -26.39
N ASN A 213 -10.39 7.31 -25.89
CA ASN A 213 -9.82 8.38 -26.72
C ASN A 213 -8.42 8.06 -27.23
N SER A 214 -7.64 7.29 -26.47
CA SER A 214 -6.22 6.99 -26.78
C SER A 214 -6.04 5.73 -27.62
N ASN A 215 -7.08 4.90 -27.73
CA ASN A 215 -7.06 3.64 -28.49
C ASN A 215 -8.15 3.69 -29.59
N PRO A 216 -7.91 4.44 -30.67
CA PRO A 216 -8.94 4.70 -31.70
C PRO A 216 -9.35 3.46 -32.48
N ASP A 217 -8.60 2.36 -32.41
CA ASP A 217 -9.00 1.06 -32.98
C ASP A 217 -10.18 0.41 -32.23
N LEU A 218 -10.51 0.90 -31.02
CA LEU A 218 -11.75 0.59 -30.33
C LEU A 218 -12.96 1.37 -30.85
N GLU A 219 -12.75 2.52 -31.50
CA GLU A 219 -13.86 3.33 -32.04
C GLU A 219 -14.74 2.59 -33.07
N PRO A 220 -14.18 1.83 -34.04
CA PRO A 220 -14.98 1.04 -34.98
C PRO A 220 -15.95 0.06 -34.31
N ALA A 221 -15.67 -0.36 -33.07
CA ALA A 221 -16.50 -1.27 -32.30
C ALA A 221 -17.57 -0.55 -31.44
N ASN A 222 -17.53 0.78 -31.36
CA ASN A 222 -18.46 1.64 -30.61
C ASN A 222 -18.69 1.16 -29.17
N PHE A 223 -17.60 0.85 -28.47
CA PHE A 223 -17.65 0.35 -27.09
C PHE A 223 -18.31 1.35 -26.16
N ASN A 224 -19.21 0.85 -25.31
CA ASN A 224 -19.61 1.58 -24.11
C ASN A 224 -18.51 1.47 -23.03
N TYR A 225 -18.61 2.26 -21.95
CA TYR A 225 -17.59 2.26 -20.90
C TYR A 225 -17.42 0.91 -20.20
N SER A 226 -18.47 0.08 -20.10
CA SER A 226 -18.35 -1.27 -19.54
C SER A 226 -17.59 -2.21 -20.46
N GLN A 227 -17.83 -2.13 -21.78
CA GLN A 227 -17.06 -2.90 -22.76
C GLN A 227 -15.61 -2.42 -22.82
N ALA A 228 -15.36 -1.11 -22.67
CA ALA A 228 -14.00 -0.56 -22.62
C ALA A 228 -13.24 -0.97 -21.35
N TYR A 229 -13.93 -1.01 -20.20
CA TYR A 229 -13.37 -1.53 -18.95
C TYR A 229 -13.00 -3.02 -19.10
N GLU A 230 -13.93 -3.82 -19.62
CA GLU A 230 -13.72 -5.25 -19.88
C GLU A 230 -12.55 -5.47 -20.85
N ASP A 231 -12.51 -4.76 -21.97
CA ASP A 231 -11.39 -4.81 -22.93
C ASP A 231 -10.07 -4.45 -22.27
N PHE A 232 -10.01 -3.42 -21.44
CA PHE A 232 -8.76 -3.08 -20.75
C PHE A 232 -8.27 -4.22 -19.85
N VAL A 233 -9.14 -4.82 -19.04
CA VAL A 233 -8.70 -5.88 -18.10
C VAL A 233 -8.38 -7.21 -18.77
N THR A 234 -8.95 -7.50 -19.95
CA THR A 234 -8.77 -8.79 -20.63
C THR A 234 -7.77 -8.74 -21.78
N ASP A 235 -7.71 -7.62 -22.49
CA ASP A 235 -7.04 -7.50 -23.78
C ASP A 235 -6.07 -6.31 -23.82
N GLY A 236 -6.48 -5.16 -23.29
CA GLY A 236 -5.75 -3.91 -23.38
C GLY A 236 -4.52 -3.87 -22.50
N LEU A 237 -4.64 -4.31 -21.25
CA LEU A 237 -3.51 -4.44 -20.33
C LEU A 237 -2.47 -5.45 -20.89
N PRO A 238 -2.88 -6.59 -21.48
CA PRO A 238 -2.02 -7.45 -22.28
C PRO A 238 -1.40 -6.92 -23.55
N LYS A 239 -1.90 -5.81 -24.09
CA LYS A 239 -1.38 -5.19 -25.31
C LYS A 239 -0.62 -3.89 -25.02
N GLY A 240 -0.33 -3.60 -23.75
CA GLY A 240 0.35 -2.35 -23.37
C GLY A 240 -0.46 -1.09 -23.71
N ARG A 241 -1.80 -1.18 -23.79
CA ARG A 241 -2.61 -0.03 -24.22
C ARG A 241 -2.55 1.11 -23.22
N ILE A 242 -2.39 2.33 -23.73
CA ILE A 242 -2.37 3.55 -22.93
C ILE A 242 -3.78 3.78 -22.36
N ALA A 243 -3.90 3.72 -21.03
CA ALA A 243 -5.19 3.71 -20.35
C ALA A 243 -5.39 4.78 -19.29
N SER A 244 -4.35 5.58 -19.03
CA SER A 244 -4.49 6.79 -18.23
C SER A 244 -3.45 7.83 -18.66
N ARG A 245 -3.66 9.08 -18.25
CA ARG A 245 -2.68 10.16 -18.44
C ARG A 245 -1.37 9.96 -17.68
N TYR A 246 -1.33 9.00 -16.74
CA TYR A 246 -0.21 8.74 -15.84
C TYR A 246 0.62 7.51 -16.25
N ILE A 247 0.07 6.64 -17.10
CA ILE A 247 0.82 5.60 -17.82
C ILE A 247 1.01 6.12 -19.24
N ASN A 248 2.13 6.82 -19.49
CA ASN A 248 2.50 7.31 -20.81
C ASN A 248 3.91 6.80 -21.16
N SER A 249 3.98 6.07 -22.27
CA SER A 249 5.09 5.20 -22.74
C SER A 249 6.33 5.95 -23.24
N ASP A 250 6.75 7.01 -22.55
CA ASP A 250 8.10 7.56 -22.74
C ASP A 250 8.59 8.45 -21.59
N TYR A 251 7.90 8.49 -20.44
CA TYR A 251 8.43 9.21 -19.28
C TYR A 251 9.76 8.64 -18.79
N ALA A 252 9.98 7.32 -18.93
CA ALA A 252 11.25 6.63 -18.67
C ALA A 252 12.25 6.69 -19.83
N GLY A 253 11.78 6.83 -21.07
CA GLY A 253 12.61 6.98 -22.26
C GLY A 253 13.35 5.70 -22.64
N ASN A 254 13.72 5.62 -23.92
CA ASN A 254 14.26 4.40 -24.55
C ASN A 254 15.78 4.24 -24.52
N GLU A 255 16.49 5.19 -23.91
CA GLU A 255 17.96 5.23 -23.88
C GLU A 255 18.44 5.80 -22.55
N LEU A 256 19.65 5.42 -22.12
CA LEU A 256 20.27 5.88 -20.86
C LEU A 256 20.27 7.41 -20.67
N SER A 257 20.41 8.19 -21.75
CA SER A 257 20.40 9.65 -21.68
C SER A 257 19.02 10.27 -21.47
N ALA A 258 17.96 9.51 -21.74
CA ALA A 258 16.57 9.90 -21.53
C ALA A 258 15.99 9.31 -20.25
N ALA A 259 16.79 8.58 -19.47
CA ALA A 259 16.35 7.85 -18.29
C ALA A 259 15.62 8.75 -17.29
N ARG A 260 14.45 8.31 -16.83
CA ARG A 260 13.69 9.01 -15.79
C ARG A 260 14.45 9.00 -14.48
N ASN A 261 14.75 10.19 -13.98
CA ASN A 261 15.36 10.33 -12.66
C ASN A 261 14.33 9.99 -11.58
N ILE A 262 14.64 8.99 -10.77
CA ILE A 262 13.80 8.48 -9.70
C ILE A 262 14.53 8.59 -8.36
N GLY A 263 13.82 9.06 -7.34
CA GLY A 263 14.29 9.01 -5.96
C GLY A 263 14.14 7.60 -5.41
N LEU A 264 15.21 7.06 -4.82
CA LEU A 264 15.18 5.79 -4.09
C LEU A 264 15.69 5.98 -2.68
N ASP A 265 14.87 5.56 -1.71
CA ASP A 265 15.18 5.55 -0.29
C ASP A 265 14.87 4.16 0.32
N SER A 266 14.85 4.08 1.65
CA SER A 266 14.57 2.83 2.37
C SER A 266 13.11 2.35 2.26
N LYS A 267 12.19 3.18 1.73
CA LYS A 267 10.79 2.81 1.50
C LYS A 267 10.64 2.19 0.11
N THR A 268 9.61 1.34 -0.04
CA THR A 268 9.28 0.81 -1.36
C THR A 268 8.55 1.87 -2.17
N VAL A 269 9.06 2.19 -3.35
CA VAL A 269 8.43 3.08 -4.34
C VAL A 269 7.99 2.26 -5.54
N ILE A 270 6.90 2.68 -6.19
CA ILE A 270 6.30 1.94 -7.32
C ILE A 270 6.26 2.84 -8.55
N PHE A 271 6.80 2.35 -9.66
CA PHE A 271 6.72 2.96 -10.98
C PHE A 271 5.87 2.08 -11.89
N ARG A 272 5.17 2.70 -12.85
CA ARG A 272 4.32 2.01 -13.81
C ARG A 272 4.59 2.55 -15.19
N ASP A 273 4.71 1.64 -16.14
CA ASP A 273 5.01 1.93 -17.54
C ASP A 273 4.70 0.71 -18.41
N SER A 274 5.10 0.76 -19.68
CA SER A 274 4.92 -0.31 -20.65
C SER A 274 6.14 -0.49 -21.53
N VAL A 275 6.57 -1.73 -21.77
CA VAL A 275 7.53 -2.02 -22.84
C VAL A 275 6.84 -2.77 -23.97
N GLY A 276 7.23 -2.48 -25.21
CA GLY A 276 6.54 -2.93 -26.41
C GLY A 276 7.37 -2.74 -27.69
N ASN A 277 6.79 -3.12 -28.82
CA ASN A 277 7.42 -2.95 -30.13
C ASN A 277 7.71 -1.49 -30.49
N ALA A 278 6.86 -0.57 -30.00
CA ALA A 278 7.03 0.87 -30.16
C ALA A 278 7.88 1.50 -29.05
N ASP A 279 7.88 0.87 -27.87
CA ASP A 279 8.57 1.33 -26.64
C ASP A 279 9.50 0.24 -26.11
N THR A 280 10.63 0.07 -26.79
CA THR A 280 11.44 -1.14 -26.68
C THR A 280 12.15 -1.32 -25.34
N SER A 281 12.32 -0.25 -24.57
CA SER A 281 12.96 -0.27 -23.26
C SER A 281 12.59 0.96 -22.46
N ASP A 282 12.46 0.77 -21.15
CA ASP A 282 12.29 1.87 -20.20
C ASP A 282 13.52 2.00 -19.32
N PHE A 283 14.09 3.21 -19.26
CA PHE A 283 15.24 3.51 -18.43
C PHE A 283 14.88 4.37 -17.23
N TYR A 284 15.25 3.92 -16.03
CA TYR A 284 15.16 4.72 -14.81
C TYR A 284 16.56 4.97 -14.28
N GLN A 285 16.83 6.15 -13.74
CA GLN A 285 18.11 6.51 -13.13
C GLN A 285 17.90 6.81 -11.65
N PHE A 286 18.79 6.28 -10.80
CA PHE A 286 18.84 6.65 -9.38
C PHE A 286 20.28 6.76 -8.88
N THR A 287 20.46 7.41 -7.73
CA THR A 287 21.77 7.56 -7.10
C THR A 287 21.72 7.13 -5.64
N LEU A 288 22.65 6.26 -5.24
CA LEU A 288 22.83 5.82 -3.87
C LEU A 288 23.99 6.58 -3.22
N GLY A 289 23.73 7.23 -2.09
CA GLY A 289 24.77 7.94 -1.32
C GLY A 289 25.63 7.04 -0.43
N SER A 290 25.22 5.79 -0.23
CA SER A 290 25.89 4.81 0.63
C SER A 290 25.67 3.39 0.11
N GLN A 291 26.30 2.40 0.73
CA GLN A 291 26.06 1.00 0.43
C GLN A 291 24.63 0.60 0.84
N ASN A 292 23.88 -0.08 -0.02
CA ASN A 292 22.49 -0.47 0.20
C ASN A 292 22.25 -1.94 -0.17
N ASN A 293 21.20 -2.54 0.42
CA ASN A 293 20.54 -3.72 -0.09
C ASN A 293 19.42 -3.25 -1.03
N PHE A 294 19.60 -3.46 -2.33
CA PHE A 294 18.65 -3.08 -3.35
C PHE A 294 17.69 -4.22 -3.62
N ASN A 295 16.40 -3.92 -3.70
CA ASN A 295 15.36 -4.86 -4.14
C ASN A 295 14.53 -4.23 -5.25
N LEU A 296 14.22 -5.03 -6.26
CA LEU A 296 13.31 -4.70 -7.33
C LEU A 296 12.39 -5.89 -7.58
N THR A 297 11.11 -5.60 -7.79
CA THR A 297 10.13 -6.56 -8.30
C THR A 297 9.39 -5.95 -9.48
N LEU A 298 9.35 -6.66 -10.60
CA LEU A 298 8.54 -6.32 -11.76
C LEU A 298 7.36 -7.28 -11.81
N ASN A 299 6.13 -6.78 -11.75
CA ASN A 299 4.92 -7.61 -11.78
C ASN A 299 3.81 -6.97 -12.63
N GLY A 300 2.64 -7.61 -12.67
CA GLY A 300 1.53 -7.18 -13.52
C GLY A 300 1.80 -7.42 -15.01
N LEU A 301 2.78 -8.28 -15.33
CA LEU A 301 3.19 -8.59 -16.68
C LEU A 301 2.14 -9.43 -17.40
N SER A 302 1.98 -9.11 -18.66
CA SER A 302 1.03 -9.73 -19.58
C SER A 302 1.71 -10.23 -20.87
N ALA A 303 2.97 -9.88 -21.05
CA ALA A 303 3.93 -10.55 -21.91
C ALA A 303 5.31 -10.55 -21.23
N ASP A 304 6.29 -11.20 -21.87
CA ASP A 304 7.65 -11.33 -21.36
C ASP A 304 8.36 -9.97 -21.27
N ALA A 305 8.76 -9.58 -20.06
CA ALA A 305 9.60 -8.40 -19.82
C ALA A 305 10.67 -8.72 -18.78
N ASP A 306 11.91 -8.41 -19.15
CA ASP A 306 13.09 -8.63 -18.36
C ASP A 306 13.52 -7.32 -17.70
N VAL A 307 14.31 -7.43 -16.64
CA VAL A 307 14.84 -6.27 -15.93
C VAL A 307 16.33 -6.40 -15.64
N GLU A 308 17.05 -5.32 -15.90
CA GLU A 308 18.48 -5.17 -15.63
C GLU A 308 18.72 -4.00 -14.68
N LEU A 309 19.58 -4.22 -13.69
CA LEU A 309 20.27 -3.15 -12.98
C LEU A 309 21.62 -2.91 -13.67
N LEU A 310 21.86 -1.68 -14.09
CA LEU A 310 23.05 -1.22 -14.80
C LEU A 310 23.83 -0.23 -13.91
N ASN A 311 25.16 -0.21 -14.04
CA ASN A 311 26.00 0.82 -13.42
C ASN A 311 26.05 2.11 -14.27
N ASN A 312 26.75 3.14 -13.78
CA ASN A 312 26.90 4.42 -14.50
C ASN A 312 27.62 4.32 -15.88
N ALA A 313 28.29 3.21 -16.17
CA ALA A 313 28.89 2.95 -17.49
C ALA A 313 27.95 2.18 -18.43
N GLY A 314 26.70 1.91 -18.01
CA GLY A 314 25.73 1.11 -18.76
C GLY A 314 26.01 -0.39 -18.73
N GLN A 315 26.83 -0.89 -17.82
CA GLN A 315 27.15 -2.31 -17.70
C GLN A 315 26.21 -2.99 -16.71
N VAL A 316 25.75 -4.20 -17.05
CA VAL A 316 24.86 -5.01 -16.20
C VAL A 316 25.54 -5.40 -14.88
N VAL A 317 24.91 -5.02 -13.77
CA VAL A 317 25.25 -5.38 -12.39
C VAL A 317 24.47 -6.60 -11.94
N ALA A 318 23.18 -6.65 -12.28
CA ALA A 318 22.30 -7.78 -12.02
C ALA A 318 21.17 -7.80 -13.06
N SER A 319 20.61 -8.97 -13.34
CA SER A 319 19.45 -9.12 -14.23
C SER A 319 18.50 -10.20 -13.73
N ALA A 320 17.22 -10.05 -14.05
CA ALA A 320 16.19 -11.06 -13.88
C ALA A 320 15.42 -11.16 -15.21
N ALA A 321 15.23 -12.39 -15.67
CA ALA A 321 14.69 -12.70 -17.00
C ALA A 321 13.92 -14.04 -16.98
N ASN A 322 12.95 -14.15 -16.07
CA ASN A 322 12.04 -15.27 -16.01
C ASN A 322 11.03 -15.20 -17.16
N GLY A 323 11.15 -16.12 -18.11
CA GLY A 323 10.28 -16.11 -19.28
C GLY A 323 8.75 -16.07 -18.99
N GLY A 324 8.04 -15.36 -19.86
CA GLY A 324 6.58 -15.32 -19.93
C GLY A 324 5.97 -14.22 -19.05
N MET A 325 4.83 -14.49 -18.41
CA MET A 325 4.15 -13.50 -17.52
C MET A 325 4.65 -13.58 -16.07
N THR A 326 5.80 -14.22 -15.85
CA THR A 326 6.33 -14.46 -14.50
C THR A 326 6.91 -13.15 -13.96
N SER A 327 6.67 -12.84 -12.69
CA SER A 327 7.28 -11.65 -12.10
C SER A 327 8.81 -11.73 -12.07
N GLU A 328 9.46 -10.62 -12.35
CA GLU A 328 10.89 -10.49 -12.15
C GLU A 328 11.21 -10.03 -10.75
N SER A 329 12.34 -10.50 -10.22
CA SER A 329 12.81 -10.06 -8.91
C SER A 329 14.33 -10.03 -8.86
N LEU A 330 14.85 -8.90 -8.42
CA LEU A 330 16.27 -8.63 -8.22
C LEU A 330 16.51 -8.24 -6.77
N THR A 331 17.42 -8.97 -6.12
CA THR A 331 17.97 -8.56 -4.82
C THR A 331 19.48 -8.47 -4.94
N VAL A 332 20.02 -7.26 -4.75
CA VAL A 332 21.46 -7.02 -4.75
C VAL A 332 21.87 -6.53 -3.38
N SER A 333 22.46 -7.43 -2.60
CA SER A 333 23.01 -7.08 -1.29
C SER A 333 24.28 -6.26 -1.44
N ASN A 334 24.50 -5.31 -0.53
CA ASN A 334 25.75 -4.55 -0.45
C ASN A 334 26.13 -3.78 -1.74
N LEU A 335 25.12 -3.35 -2.50
CA LEU A 335 25.30 -2.49 -3.66
C LEU A 335 25.96 -1.18 -3.22
N GLN A 336 27.13 -0.88 -3.78
CA GLN A 336 27.93 0.27 -3.38
C GLN A 336 27.26 1.60 -3.75
N ALA A 337 27.68 2.68 -3.09
CA ALA A 337 27.27 4.03 -3.47
C ALA A 337 27.62 4.33 -4.93
N GLY A 338 26.75 5.04 -5.64
CA GLY A 338 26.94 5.35 -7.05
C GLY A 338 25.62 5.63 -7.78
N THR A 339 25.74 6.03 -9.03
CA THR A 339 24.61 6.17 -9.94
C THR A 339 24.37 4.87 -10.68
N PHE A 340 23.12 4.44 -10.71
CA PHE A 340 22.67 3.22 -11.34
C PHE A 340 21.49 3.53 -12.25
N TYR A 341 21.27 2.61 -13.18
CA TYR A 341 20.12 2.63 -14.06
C TYR A 341 19.37 1.32 -13.95
N ILE A 342 18.06 1.38 -14.09
CA ILE A 342 17.24 0.19 -14.30
C ILE A 342 16.80 0.24 -15.75
N ARG A 343 16.92 -0.89 -16.43
CA ARG A 343 16.34 -1.08 -17.74
C ARG A 343 15.28 -2.16 -17.65
N VAL A 344 14.04 -1.82 -17.94
CA VAL A 344 12.98 -2.78 -18.23
C VAL A 344 12.91 -2.92 -19.75
N TYR A 345 12.84 -4.13 -20.29
CA TYR A 345 12.80 -4.36 -21.73
C TYR A 345 12.06 -5.65 -22.08
N GLN A 346 11.60 -5.77 -23.32
CA GLN A 346 10.90 -6.98 -23.77
C GLN A 346 11.82 -8.21 -23.71
N GLY A 347 11.32 -9.29 -23.12
CA GLY A 347 12.00 -10.58 -23.07
C GLY A 347 11.95 -11.35 -24.40
N VAL A 348 12.50 -12.56 -24.42
CA VAL A 348 12.69 -13.33 -25.65
C VAL A 348 11.36 -13.83 -26.20
N GLY A 349 10.93 -13.25 -27.33
CA GLY A 349 9.61 -13.51 -27.92
C GLY A 349 8.50 -12.65 -27.33
N GLY A 350 8.86 -11.60 -26.57
CA GLY A 350 7.96 -10.71 -25.86
C GLY A 350 7.02 -9.91 -26.77
N GLY A 351 5.79 -9.74 -26.28
CA GLY A 351 4.79 -8.81 -26.79
C GLY A 351 4.79 -7.52 -25.99
N ASP A 352 3.88 -6.62 -26.32
CA ASP A 352 3.70 -5.38 -25.56
C ASP A 352 3.15 -5.73 -24.16
N THR A 353 3.77 -5.24 -23.09
CA THR A 353 3.34 -5.50 -21.72
C THR A 353 3.42 -4.24 -20.87
N ASN A 354 2.38 -4.03 -20.07
CA ASN A 354 2.46 -3.10 -18.96
C ASN A 354 3.22 -3.76 -17.80
N TYR A 355 3.80 -2.96 -16.93
CA TYR A 355 4.40 -3.45 -15.70
C TYR A 355 4.16 -2.52 -14.52
N ASN A 356 4.22 -3.10 -13.32
CA ASN A 356 4.47 -2.36 -12.09
C ASN A 356 5.86 -2.73 -11.59
N MET A 357 6.71 -1.73 -11.39
CA MET A 357 8.07 -1.88 -10.88
C MET A 357 8.13 -1.34 -9.45
N SER A 358 8.19 -2.24 -8.48
CA SER A 358 8.40 -1.93 -7.06
C SER A 358 9.89 -1.93 -6.73
N LEU A 359 10.41 -0.89 -6.10
CA LEU A 359 11.83 -0.68 -5.82
C LEU A 359 12.06 -0.28 -4.37
N SER A 360 13.14 -0.78 -3.75
CA SER A 360 13.65 -0.25 -2.48
C SER A 360 15.17 -0.31 -2.42
N ALA A 361 15.79 0.63 -1.71
CA ALA A 361 17.22 0.60 -1.41
C ALA A 361 17.42 0.83 0.08
N ILE A 362 17.75 -0.23 0.81
CA ILE A 362 17.87 -0.22 2.27
C ILE A 362 19.34 -0.04 2.64
N PRO A 363 19.75 1.06 3.32
CA PRO A 363 21.16 1.28 3.65
C PRO A 363 21.74 0.14 4.51
N VAL A 364 22.89 -0.39 4.11
CA VAL A 364 23.64 -1.37 4.90
C VAL A 364 24.40 -0.63 6.00
N PRO A 365 24.19 -0.98 7.28
CA PRO A 365 24.96 -0.39 8.37
C PRO A 365 26.46 -0.70 8.20
N ALA A 366 27.31 0.33 8.21
CA ALA A 366 28.75 0.14 8.14
C ALA A 366 29.25 -0.66 9.36
N THR A 367 29.87 -1.82 9.12
CA THR A 367 30.53 -2.60 10.17
C THR A 367 31.86 -1.94 10.51
N ILE A 368 32.00 -1.43 11.73
CA ILE A 368 33.26 -0.85 12.21
C ILE A 368 34.20 -2.00 12.57
N VAL A 369 35.03 -2.46 11.62
CA VAL A 369 36.16 -3.33 11.95
C VAL A 369 37.28 -2.42 12.48
N SER A 370 37.30 -2.22 13.79
CA SER A 370 38.38 -1.51 14.48
C SER A 370 39.61 -2.42 14.55
N ALA A 371 40.66 -2.05 13.83
CA ALA A 371 41.99 -2.63 13.96
C ALA A 371 42.55 -2.27 15.34
N ALA A 372 42.80 -3.30 16.15
CA ALA A 372 43.34 -3.17 17.50
C ALA A 372 44.82 -2.76 17.47
N GLU A 373 45.10 -1.54 17.95
CA GLU A 373 46.43 -1.14 18.40
C GLU A 373 46.48 -1.15 19.93
N SER A 374 47.12 -2.21 20.42
CA SER A 374 47.89 -2.37 21.66
C SER A 374 47.98 -1.17 22.63
N ALA A 375 47.32 -1.28 23.79
CA ALA A 375 47.95 -1.11 25.11
C ALA A 375 47.04 -1.64 26.23
N ALA A 376 47.60 -2.52 27.06
CA ALA A 376 47.10 -2.93 28.37
C ALA A 376 48.30 -2.82 29.36
N PRO A 377 48.16 -3.01 30.69
CA PRO A 377 46.95 -3.14 31.53
C PRO A 377 46.99 -2.26 32.82
N GLU A 378 45.88 -2.10 33.55
CA GLU A 378 45.82 -2.39 35.01
C GLU A 378 44.41 -2.20 35.65
N SER A 379 43.81 -3.35 35.98
CA SER A 379 43.19 -3.73 37.27
C SER A 379 42.13 -2.85 37.97
N ALA A 380 40.87 -3.31 37.94
CA ALA A 380 40.02 -3.39 39.15
C ALA A 380 38.78 -4.32 38.95
N LEU A 381 38.86 -5.48 39.62
CA LEU A 381 37.84 -6.39 40.18
C LEU A 381 36.32 -6.20 39.87
N LEU A 382 35.77 -7.26 39.25
CA LEU A 382 34.50 -8.00 39.52
C LEU A 382 33.33 -7.28 40.23
N VAL A 383 32.20 -7.11 39.52
CA VAL A 383 30.85 -7.60 39.91
C VAL A 383 29.97 -7.75 38.65
N SER A 384 29.41 -8.93 38.40
CA SER A 384 28.29 -9.12 37.45
C SER A 384 26.96 -8.83 38.14
N PRO A 385 25.98 -8.25 37.43
CA PRO A 385 24.60 -8.58 37.68
C PRO A 385 23.91 -9.16 36.44
N THR A 386 23.22 -10.28 36.67
CA THR A 386 22.15 -10.86 35.85
C THR A 386 21.12 -9.81 35.42
N PRO A 387 20.48 -9.93 34.23
CA PRO A 387 19.43 -9.00 33.82
C PRO A 387 18.14 -9.31 34.59
N GLN A 388 17.74 -8.37 35.45
CA GLN A 388 16.43 -8.36 36.10
C GLN A 388 15.48 -7.48 35.29
N SER A 389 14.39 -8.07 34.82
CA SER A 389 13.23 -7.36 34.29
C SER A 389 12.72 -6.34 35.31
N ALA A 390 12.66 -5.08 34.91
CA ALA A 390 11.97 -4.03 35.64
C ALA A 390 11.05 -3.28 34.67
N THR A 391 9.75 -3.46 34.85
CA THR A 391 8.72 -2.53 34.39
C THR A 391 8.84 -1.22 35.17
N PRO A 392 8.60 -0.06 34.54
CA PRO A 392 8.10 1.10 35.27
C PRO A 392 6.71 1.52 34.78
N ALA A 393 5.85 1.87 35.74
CA ALA A 393 4.58 2.51 35.53
C ALA A 393 4.66 4.03 35.86
N SER A 394 3.97 4.84 35.04
CA SER A 394 3.09 5.98 35.37
C SER A 394 3.40 7.35 34.72
N SER A 395 2.44 7.79 33.89
CA SER A 395 1.94 9.17 33.68
C SER A 395 2.91 10.26 33.19
N GLY A 396 3.49 10.05 32.01
CA GLY A 396 4.06 11.05 31.11
C GLY A 396 3.78 10.61 29.67
N ASN A 397 3.65 11.53 28.71
CA ASN A 397 3.37 11.17 27.32
C ASN A 397 4.59 10.41 26.76
N TYR A 398 4.54 9.07 26.79
CA TYR A 398 5.66 8.15 26.50
C TYR A 398 6.48 8.55 25.26
N PHE A 399 5.80 9.01 24.21
CA PHE A 399 6.42 9.45 22.97
C PHE A 399 7.34 10.67 23.15
N ILE A 400 6.92 11.66 23.94
CA ILE A 400 7.68 12.88 24.21
C ILE A 400 8.95 12.56 24.99
N ASP A 401 8.80 11.81 26.09
CA ASP A 401 9.93 11.45 26.97
C ASP A 401 10.98 10.63 26.19
N ARG A 402 10.51 9.71 25.34
CA ARG A 402 11.37 8.85 24.53
C ARG A 402 12.13 9.62 23.44
N VAL A 403 11.49 10.59 22.77
CA VAL A 403 12.17 11.46 21.79
C VAL A 403 13.29 12.27 22.46
N ILE A 404 13.07 12.78 23.67
CA ILE A 404 14.07 13.56 24.41
C ILE A 404 15.25 12.68 24.83
N GLU A 405 14.97 11.47 25.32
CA GLU A 405 16.01 10.48 25.68
C GLU A 405 16.90 10.16 24.48
N LEU A 406 16.29 9.84 23.33
CA LEU A 406 17.01 9.51 22.10
C LEU A 406 17.81 10.72 21.58
N THR A 407 17.23 11.92 21.61
CA THR A 407 17.93 13.17 21.25
C THR A 407 19.17 13.39 22.12
N ASN A 408 19.05 13.19 23.42
CA ASN A 408 20.19 13.32 24.35
C ASN A 408 21.22 12.21 24.19
N ALA A 409 20.82 10.99 23.78
CA ALA A 409 21.76 9.94 23.42
C ALA A 409 22.61 10.34 22.20
N GLU A 410 22.01 10.97 21.19
CA GLU A 410 22.74 11.48 20.02
C GLU A 410 23.66 12.65 20.35
N ARG A 411 23.22 13.56 21.22
CA ARG A 411 24.07 14.65 21.72
C ARG A 411 25.26 14.12 22.53
N ALA A 412 25.05 13.10 23.36
CA ALA A 412 26.12 12.46 24.13
C ALA A 412 27.17 11.81 23.23
N LYS A 413 26.75 11.15 22.13
CA LYS A 413 27.68 10.60 21.12
C LYS A 413 28.57 11.68 20.49
N ALA A 414 28.07 12.91 20.38
CA ALA A 414 28.82 14.06 19.87
C ALA A 414 29.60 14.83 20.95
N GLY A 415 29.60 14.37 22.22
CA GLY A 415 30.25 15.06 23.33
C GLY A 415 29.56 16.35 23.77
N LEU A 416 28.28 16.54 23.42
CA LEU A 416 27.50 17.72 23.77
C LEU A 416 26.74 17.52 25.09
N LYS A 417 26.43 18.64 25.76
CA LYS A 417 25.57 18.63 26.94
C LYS A 417 24.14 18.24 26.56
N PRO A 418 23.44 17.46 27.40
CA PRO A 418 22.04 17.14 27.16
C PRO A 418 21.18 18.40 27.20
N VAL A 419 20.12 18.43 26.39
CA VAL A 419 19.05 19.41 26.47
C VAL A 419 18.03 18.98 27.53
N SER A 420 17.48 19.94 28.27
CA SER A 420 16.40 19.70 29.24
C SER A 420 15.02 20.01 28.65
N PHE A 421 14.00 19.27 29.08
CA PHE A 421 12.62 19.55 28.72
C PHE A 421 12.20 20.95 29.18
N ASN A 422 11.57 21.72 28.29
CA ASN A 422 10.93 22.99 28.62
C ASN A 422 9.46 22.97 28.18
N SER A 423 8.55 23.22 29.14
CA SER A 423 7.12 23.14 28.90
C SER A 423 6.60 24.19 27.91
N LYS A 424 7.22 25.36 27.83
CA LYS A 424 6.81 26.42 26.89
C LYS A 424 7.17 26.09 25.45
N LEU A 425 8.37 25.53 25.24
CA LEU A 425 8.78 25.01 23.94
C LEU A 425 7.88 23.83 23.52
N SER A 426 7.52 22.95 24.46
CA SER A 426 6.65 21.80 24.16
C SER A 426 5.22 22.23 23.82
N SER A 427 4.69 23.27 24.49
CA SER A 427 3.40 23.86 24.10
C SER A 427 3.42 24.43 22.68
N ALA A 428 4.50 25.12 22.28
CA ALA A 428 4.65 25.63 20.91
C ALA A 428 4.74 24.50 19.88
N ALA A 429 5.57 23.49 20.15
CA ALA A 429 5.77 22.34 19.28
C ALA A 429 4.48 21.51 19.12
N GLN A 430 3.74 21.28 20.21
CA GLN A 430 2.48 20.53 20.21
C GLN A 430 1.41 21.23 19.38
N ALA A 431 1.23 22.54 19.58
CA ALA A 431 0.28 23.33 18.81
C ALA A 431 0.63 23.31 17.32
N HIS A 432 1.92 23.33 16.95
CA HIS A 432 2.35 23.26 15.56
C HIS A 432 2.09 21.89 14.92
N SER A 433 2.32 20.79 15.65
CA SER A 433 1.97 19.43 15.18
C SER A 433 0.46 19.26 14.98
N GLU A 434 -0.35 19.79 15.88
CA GLU A 434 -1.82 19.82 15.74
C GLU A 434 -2.27 20.67 14.56
N GLU A 435 -1.68 21.85 14.37
CA GLU A 435 -2.04 22.75 13.27
C GLU A 435 -1.66 22.15 11.91
N MET A 436 -0.46 21.57 11.77
CA MET A 436 -0.05 20.88 10.55
C MET A 436 -1.03 19.76 10.17
N ALA A 437 -1.44 18.96 11.16
CA ALA A 437 -2.38 17.88 10.94
C ALA A 437 -3.79 18.38 10.57
N THR A 438 -4.34 19.31 11.36
CA THR A 438 -5.75 19.73 11.26
C THR A 438 -6.01 20.78 10.19
N CYS A 439 -4.97 21.53 9.79
CA CYS A 439 -5.05 22.53 8.73
C CYS A 439 -4.43 22.07 7.41
N ASP A 440 -4.12 20.78 7.28
CA ASP A 440 -3.76 20.12 6.02
C ASP A 440 -2.52 20.71 5.33
N TYR A 441 -1.41 20.86 6.09
CA TYR A 441 -0.15 21.36 5.55
C TYR A 441 1.07 20.78 6.28
N PHE A 442 2.23 20.79 5.64
CA PHE A 442 3.50 20.41 6.28
C PHE A 442 4.58 21.46 5.99
N SER A 443 4.84 22.33 6.96
CA SER A 443 5.75 23.48 6.82
C SER A 443 6.27 23.98 8.17
N HIS A 444 7.45 24.59 8.17
CA HIS A 444 7.99 25.31 9.34
C HIS A 444 7.23 26.60 9.67
N THR A 445 6.45 27.13 8.72
CA THR A 445 5.66 28.36 8.87
C THR A 445 4.19 27.99 9.07
N GLY A 446 3.59 28.50 10.15
CA GLY A 446 2.18 28.26 10.48
C GLY A 446 1.20 28.96 9.54
N THR A 447 -0.09 28.61 9.62
CA THR A 447 -1.13 29.16 8.71
C THR A 447 -1.31 30.68 8.83
N SER A 448 -1.01 31.23 10.01
CA SER A 448 -1.00 32.66 10.31
C SER A 448 0.26 33.39 9.82
N GLY A 449 1.22 32.66 9.23
CA GLY A 449 2.52 33.17 8.82
C GLY A 449 3.58 33.17 9.94
N CYS A 450 3.25 32.69 11.15
CA CYS A 450 4.18 32.65 12.27
C CYS A 450 5.31 31.63 12.05
N SER A 451 6.55 32.08 12.29
CA SER A 451 7.76 31.25 12.36
C SER A 451 7.90 30.56 13.73
N VAL A 452 8.82 29.60 13.88
CA VAL A 452 9.14 29.00 15.19
C VAL A 452 9.46 30.07 16.24
N SER A 453 10.21 31.11 15.86
CA SER A 453 10.54 32.24 16.72
C SER A 453 9.31 32.95 17.28
N ASP A 454 8.28 33.14 16.46
CA ASP A 454 7.02 33.77 16.89
C ASP A 454 6.22 32.81 17.77
N ARG A 455 6.15 31.51 17.40
CA ARG A 455 5.39 30.49 18.15
C ARG A 455 5.94 30.31 19.57
N VAL A 456 7.25 30.21 19.74
CA VAL A 456 7.86 30.04 21.09
C VAL A 456 7.74 31.31 21.94
N GLN A 457 7.85 32.50 21.33
CA GLN A 457 7.68 33.77 22.04
C GLN A 457 6.22 33.98 22.48
N ASN A 458 5.25 33.60 21.65
CA ASN A 458 3.82 33.63 22.01
C ASN A 458 3.49 32.66 23.17
N CYS A 459 4.26 31.58 23.32
CA CYS A 459 4.21 30.69 24.49
C CYS A 459 5.02 31.22 25.71
N GLY A 460 5.57 32.43 25.61
CA GLY A 460 6.31 33.11 26.67
C GLY A 460 7.74 32.60 26.87
N TYR A 461 8.34 31.96 25.85
CA TYR A 461 9.75 31.57 25.87
C TYR A 461 10.61 32.66 25.25
N GLU A 462 11.41 33.31 26.10
CA GLU A 462 12.37 34.35 25.70
C GLU A 462 13.71 33.69 25.35
N TYR A 463 14.16 33.83 24.10
CA TYR A 463 15.29 33.05 23.56
C TYR A 463 16.45 33.90 23.03
N SER A 464 17.67 33.38 23.20
CA SER A 464 18.88 33.84 22.49
C SER A 464 19.14 33.02 21.23
N TYR A 465 18.73 31.75 21.23
CA TYR A 465 18.73 30.85 20.07
C TYR A 465 17.43 30.06 20.04
N VAL A 466 16.88 29.85 18.86
CA VAL A 466 15.72 28.97 18.61
C VAL A 466 15.98 28.15 17.35
N GLY A 467 15.41 26.96 17.27
CA GLY A 467 15.43 26.10 16.08
C GLY A 467 14.33 25.06 16.11
N GLU A 468 13.97 24.54 14.96
CA GLU A 468 12.88 23.57 14.82
C GLU A 468 13.29 22.43 13.90
N ASN A 469 12.88 21.23 14.28
CA ASN A 469 12.76 20.09 13.38
C ASN A 469 11.29 19.68 13.31
N ILE A 470 10.75 19.48 12.10
CA ILE A 470 9.43 18.86 11.90
C ILE A 470 9.59 17.54 11.16
N ALA A 471 8.68 16.60 11.40
CA ALA A 471 8.62 15.33 10.69
C ALA A 471 7.18 14.83 10.66
N ALA A 472 6.82 14.05 9.64
CA ALA A 472 5.51 13.44 9.57
C ALA A 472 5.58 12.04 8.93
N GLY A 473 4.63 11.17 9.29
CA GLY A 473 4.51 9.80 8.77
C GLY A 473 5.42 8.78 9.46
N TYR A 474 6.10 9.18 10.54
CA TYR A 474 6.86 8.28 11.42
C TYR A 474 5.98 7.86 12.59
N VAL A 475 5.91 6.57 12.88
CA VAL A 475 4.94 6.04 13.86
C VAL A 475 5.52 6.06 15.27
N THR A 476 6.85 6.02 15.39
CA THR A 476 7.54 5.84 16.68
C THR A 476 8.60 6.92 16.98
N PRO A 477 8.95 7.15 18.27
CA PRO A 477 10.04 8.03 18.68
C PRO A 477 11.39 7.66 18.06
N GLU A 478 11.67 6.36 17.97
CA GLU A 478 12.88 5.82 17.36
C GLU A 478 12.99 6.22 15.89
N GLU A 479 11.92 5.98 15.13
CA GLU A 479 11.86 6.30 13.71
C GLU A 479 12.00 7.80 13.44
N VAL A 480 11.34 8.65 14.23
CA VAL A 480 11.40 10.10 14.01
C VAL A 480 12.75 10.70 14.40
N VAL A 481 13.35 10.30 15.52
CA VAL A 481 14.69 10.79 15.92
C VAL A 481 15.74 10.28 14.94
N GLN A 482 15.61 9.03 14.48
CA GLN A 482 16.46 8.51 13.41
C GLN A 482 16.27 9.29 12.10
N GLY A 483 15.04 9.63 11.74
CA GLY A 483 14.72 10.46 10.58
C GLY A 483 15.37 11.83 10.65
N TRP A 484 15.30 12.51 11.81
CA TRP A 484 15.99 13.79 12.02
C TRP A 484 17.51 13.65 11.98
N MET A 485 18.09 12.61 12.60
CA MET A 485 19.54 12.39 12.57
C MET A 485 20.07 12.00 11.18
N SER A 486 19.22 11.45 10.32
CA SER A 486 19.57 11.09 8.94
C SER A 486 19.47 12.26 7.97
N SER A 487 18.82 13.36 8.35
CA SER A 487 18.75 14.61 7.57
C SER A 487 19.84 15.59 8.02
N PRO A 488 20.74 16.04 7.13
CA PRO A 488 21.81 16.97 7.50
C PRO A 488 21.33 18.25 8.18
N GLY A 489 20.21 18.82 7.73
CA GLY A 489 19.62 20.03 8.33
C GLY A 489 19.06 19.78 9.73
N HIS A 490 18.25 18.74 9.90
CA HIS A 490 17.65 18.41 11.19
C HIS A 490 18.69 17.93 12.22
N ARG A 491 19.68 17.16 11.75
CA ARG A 491 20.84 16.73 12.56
C ARG A 491 21.65 17.93 13.04
N ALA A 492 21.85 18.95 12.20
CA ALA A 492 22.58 20.15 12.60
C ALA A 492 21.89 20.85 13.78
N ASN A 493 20.54 20.86 13.84
CA ASN A 493 19.80 21.38 14.99
C ASN A 493 20.01 20.52 16.25
N ILE A 494 19.86 19.19 16.16
CA ILE A 494 20.06 18.27 17.30
C ILE A 494 21.47 18.40 17.89
N LEU A 495 22.49 18.57 17.03
CA LEU A 495 23.89 18.69 17.42
C LEU A 495 24.39 20.12 17.59
N ASN A 496 23.49 21.11 17.61
CA ASN A 496 23.90 22.48 17.84
C ASN A 496 24.20 22.68 19.34
N ALA A 497 25.44 23.08 19.64
CA ALA A 497 25.91 23.33 21.01
C ALA A 497 25.24 24.55 21.67
N ASN A 498 24.62 25.43 20.88
CA ASN A 498 23.95 26.63 21.40
C ASN A 498 22.61 26.32 22.07
N TYR A 499 22.00 25.15 21.85
CA TYR A 499 20.72 24.77 22.47
C TYR A 499 20.93 24.07 23.81
N GLN A 500 20.13 24.47 24.81
CA GLN A 500 20.14 23.94 26.19
C GLN A 500 18.81 23.31 26.58
N GLU A 501 17.72 23.65 25.88
CA GLU A 501 16.36 23.22 26.18
C GLU A 501 15.68 22.68 24.92
N VAL A 502 14.70 21.80 25.10
CA VAL A 502 13.89 21.21 24.02
C VAL A 502 12.43 21.05 24.43
N GLY A 503 11.52 21.21 23.48
CA GLY A 503 10.11 20.86 23.57
C GLY A 503 9.70 19.97 22.42
N ILE A 504 8.89 18.94 22.69
CA ILE A 504 8.38 18.01 21.67
C ILE A 504 6.88 18.17 21.55
N GLY A 505 6.40 18.18 20.30
CA GLY A 505 5.01 18.06 19.90
C GLY A 505 4.80 16.75 19.13
N TYR A 506 3.68 16.09 19.40
CA TYR A 506 3.25 14.91 18.67
C TYR A 506 1.73 14.93 18.50
N HIS A 507 1.27 14.77 17.27
CA HIS A 507 -0.15 14.64 16.97
C HIS A 507 -0.40 13.47 16.02
N TYR A 508 -1.28 12.56 16.45
CA TYR A 508 -1.85 11.55 15.58
C TYR A 508 -3.25 11.99 15.15
N LEU A 509 -3.44 12.23 13.86
CA LEU A 509 -4.74 12.47 13.25
C LEU A 509 -5.23 11.16 12.62
N GLU A 510 -6.17 10.53 13.33
CA GLU A 510 -6.88 9.36 12.82
C GLU A 510 -7.73 9.78 11.63
N ASN A 511 -7.65 9.03 10.51
CA ASN A 511 -8.31 9.38 9.25
C ASN A 511 -7.90 10.77 8.73
N ASP A 512 -6.60 11.06 8.75
CA ASP A 512 -6.02 12.21 8.05
C ASP A 512 -6.27 12.08 6.53
N MET A 513 -7.30 12.77 6.04
CA MET A 513 -7.82 12.70 4.67
C MET A 513 -7.55 13.99 3.87
N GLY A 514 -6.68 14.86 4.39
CA GLY A 514 -6.23 16.05 3.71
C GLY A 514 -5.33 15.77 2.50
N ASN A 515 -4.92 16.82 1.79
CA ASN A 515 -3.89 16.77 0.74
C ASN A 515 -2.51 16.38 1.31
N VAL A 516 -2.24 16.73 2.56
CA VAL A 516 -1.11 16.33 3.39
C VAL A 516 -1.66 15.34 4.42
N ASN A 517 -1.39 14.04 4.22
CA ASN A 517 -2.06 12.97 4.94
C ASN A 517 -1.09 11.98 5.59
N TYR A 518 -0.23 12.51 6.46
CA TYR A 518 0.82 11.70 7.08
C TYR A 518 0.38 10.97 8.34
N ASN A 519 -0.81 11.28 8.88
CA ASN A 519 -1.39 10.76 10.12
C ASN A 519 -0.61 11.08 11.40
N TYR A 520 0.72 11.02 11.39
CA TYR A 520 1.60 11.24 12.54
C TYR A 520 2.43 12.48 12.29
N TYR A 521 2.31 13.50 13.12
CA TYR A 521 3.00 14.77 13.00
C TYR A 521 3.87 15.00 14.24
N TRP A 522 5.11 15.42 14.01
CA TRP A 522 6.12 15.60 15.04
C TRP A 522 6.78 16.96 14.88
N THR A 523 6.95 17.64 16.00
CA THR A 523 7.71 18.88 16.09
C THR A 523 8.71 18.78 17.24
N GLN A 524 9.94 19.22 17.00
CA GLN A 524 11.00 19.32 18.00
C GLN A 524 11.57 20.74 17.96
N ASP A 525 11.22 21.52 18.98
CA ASP A 525 11.66 22.91 19.13
C ASP A 525 12.81 22.98 20.14
N PHE A 526 13.91 23.60 19.74
CA PHE A 526 15.09 23.83 20.56
C PHE A 526 15.20 25.28 21.00
N GLY A 527 15.74 25.51 22.20
CA GLY A 527 15.92 26.84 22.74
C GLY A 527 17.15 26.98 23.64
N SER A 528 17.58 28.23 23.82
CA SER A 528 18.36 28.69 24.95
C SER A 528 17.84 30.05 25.40
N THR A 529 17.72 30.26 26.71
CA THR A 529 17.21 31.51 27.27
C THR A 529 18.15 32.69 27.00
N LEU A 530 17.60 33.91 27.00
CA LEU A 530 18.40 35.12 27.09
C LEU A 530 19.13 35.12 28.44
N THR A 531 20.47 35.05 28.42
CA THR A 531 21.27 35.35 29.62
C THR A 531 21.02 36.80 30.01
N THR A 532 20.30 37.03 31.10
CA THR A 532 20.20 38.32 31.78
C THR A 532 21.52 38.75 32.37
#